data_AF-A0A931RKR5-F1
#
_entry.id   AF-A0A931RKR5-F1
#
_cell.length_a   1.000
_cell.length_b   1.000
_cell.length_c   1.000
_cell.angle_alpha   90.00
_cell.angle_beta   90.00
_cell.angle_gamma   90.00
#
_symmetry.space_group_name_H-M   'P 1'
#
loop_
_entity.id
_entity.type
_entity.pdbx_description
1 polymer ?
#
loop_
_entity_poly.entity_id
_entity_poly.type
_entity_poly.pdbx_seq_one_letter_code
_entity_poly.pdbx_strand_id
1 'polypeptide(L)'
;AKPLFYEIFSARLGPEVTEEAWEKYATERVGQYVYTQYPYDIKDRIYSMFGGHPVTLSATGEHKLMQCRHHALVAQTLLEGFGIESRLVKNNVTFDQTKTPNLRPHASNSVRIGKKWYLFDATAPEIRPDGKAYVFLKEVPETAINLNANTYNWRFREANGRTRVYQSRSNMYYRIGDNTSHSTRINQSPSR
;
A
#
# COMPACT_ATOMS: atom_id res chain seq x y z
N ALA A 1 1.16 -10.84 -13.21
CA ALA A 1 2.27 -9.86 -13.31
C ALA A 1 3.36 -10.17 -14.36
N LYS A 2 3.40 -11.33 -15.05
CA LYS A 2 4.47 -11.65 -16.03
C LYS A 2 4.81 -10.53 -17.05
N PRO A 3 3.84 -9.86 -17.69
CA PRO A 3 4.14 -8.76 -18.62
C PRO A 3 4.86 -7.57 -17.95
N LEU A 4 4.51 -7.24 -16.70
CA LEU A 4 5.14 -6.16 -15.93
C LEU A 4 6.62 -6.47 -15.66
N PHE A 5 6.94 -7.70 -15.28
CA PHE A 5 8.33 -8.13 -15.06
C PHE A 5 9.17 -8.03 -16.34
N TYR A 6 8.61 -8.47 -17.48
CA TYR A 6 9.29 -8.37 -18.77
C TYR A 6 9.59 -6.91 -19.15
N GLU A 7 8.60 -6.03 -19.00
CA GLU A 7 8.76 -4.60 -19.27
C GLU A 7 9.88 -3.98 -18.42
N ILE A 8 9.82 -4.15 -17.10
CA ILE A 8 10.73 -3.50 -16.15
C ILE A 8 12.17 -4.02 -16.30
N PHE A 9 12.36 -5.33 -16.49
CA PHE A 9 13.71 -5.88 -16.68
C PHE A 9 14.31 -5.49 -18.03
N SER A 10 13.50 -5.37 -19.08
CA SER A 10 13.98 -4.91 -20.39
C SER A 10 14.49 -3.46 -20.33
N ALA A 11 13.86 -2.60 -19.52
CA ALA A 11 14.30 -1.22 -19.33
C ALA A 11 15.65 -1.10 -18.59
N ARG A 12 16.05 -2.11 -17.81
CA ARG A 12 17.34 -2.14 -17.09
C ARG A 12 18.54 -2.31 -18.02
N LEU A 13 18.31 -2.78 -19.25
CA LEU A 13 19.38 -3.13 -20.20
C LEU A 13 19.89 -1.90 -21.01
N GLY A 14 19.38 -0.70 -20.73
CA GLY A 14 19.84 0.53 -21.38
C GLY A 14 21.16 1.06 -20.80
N PRO A 15 22.10 1.58 -21.62
CA PRO A 15 23.46 1.93 -21.19
C PRO A 15 23.57 3.16 -20.27
N GLU A 16 22.50 3.92 -20.05
CA GLU A 16 22.52 5.20 -19.28
C GLU A 16 21.66 5.18 -18.02
N VAL A 17 21.07 4.03 -17.65
CA VAL A 17 20.12 3.97 -16.54
C VAL A 17 20.84 3.74 -15.22
N THR A 18 20.84 4.74 -14.34
CA THR A 18 21.32 4.58 -12.96
C THR A 18 20.39 3.66 -12.17
N GLU A 19 20.92 3.00 -11.13
CA GLU A 19 20.13 2.13 -10.26
C GLU A 19 18.93 2.89 -9.66
N GLU A 20 19.16 4.10 -9.12
CA GLU A 20 18.10 4.95 -8.57
C GLU A 20 17.02 5.30 -9.61
N ALA A 21 17.41 5.63 -10.84
CA ALA A 21 16.46 5.92 -11.91
C ALA A 21 15.63 4.69 -12.29
N TRP A 22 16.26 3.51 -12.32
CA TRP A 22 15.58 2.24 -12.60
C TRP A 22 14.62 1.86 -11.47
N GLU A 23 15.04 1.94 -10.21
CA GLU A 23 14.20 1.62 -9.05
C GLU A 23 12.97 2.53 -8.98
N LYS A 24 13.15 3.83 -9.28
CA LYS A 24 12.04 4.77 -9.36
C LYS A 24 11.07 4.40 -10.48
N TYR A 25 11.58 4.13 -11.68
CA TYR A 25 10.77 3.69 -12.81
C TYR A 25 9.99 2.41 -12.49
N ALA A 26 10.66 1.38 -11.95
CA ALA A 26 10.04 0.13 -11.55
C ALA A 26 8.94 0.36 -10.49
N THR A 27 9.20 1.23 -9.51
CA THR A 27 8.22 1.58 -8.46
C THR A 27 6.99 2.25 -9.04
N GLU A 28 7.17 3.20 -9.95
CA GLU A 28 6.06 3.87 -10.64
C GLU A 28 5.24 2.87 -11.50
N ARG A 29 5.91 1.96 -12.21
CA ARG A 29 5.22 0.94 -13.02
C ARG A 29 4.46 -0.07 -12.17
N VAL A 30 5.01 -0.48 -11.02
CA VAL A 30 4.27 -1.30 -10.04
C VAL A 30 3.03 -0.56 -9.53
N GLY A 31 3.15 0.72 -9.16
CA GLY A 31 2.01 1.52 -8.70
C GLY A 31 0.90 1.63 -9.74
N GLN A 32 1.26 1.90 -11.00
CA GLN A 32 0.30 1.93 -12.11
C GLN A 32 -0.34 0.57 -12.35
N TYR A 33 0.44 -0.51 -12.33
CA TYR A 33 -0.07 -1.87 -12.48
C TYR A 33 -1.08 -2.20 -11.38
N VAL A 34 -0.73 -1.98 -10.12
CA VAL A 34 -1.62 -2.31 -8.99
C VAL A 34 -2.90 -1.50 -9.07
N TYR A 35 -2.81 -0.19 -9.27
CA TYR A 35 -3.98 0.69 -9.35
C TYR A 35 -4.93 0.32 -10.51
N THR A 36 -4.39 -0.08 -11.66
CA THR A 36 -5.20 -0.39 -12.85
C THR A 36 -5.76 -1.80 -12.86
N GLN A 37 -5.00 -2.79 -12.37
CA GLN A 37 -5.40 -4.19 -12.42
C GLN A 37 -6.31 -4.59 -11.26
N TYR A 38 -6.23 -3.86 -10.14
CA TYR A 38 -6.98 -4.15 -8.94
C TYR A 38 -7.84 -2.94 -8.58
N PRO A 39 -9.11 -2.92 -9.03
CA PRO A 39 -10.01 -1.83 -8.68
C PRO A 39 -10.26 -1.82 -7.17
N TYR A 40 -10.25 -0.63 -6.59
CA TYR A 40 -10.55 -0.44 -5.18
C TYR A 40 -12.06 -0.65 -4.94
N ASP A 41 -12.43 -1.56 -4.04
CA ASP A 41 -13.83 -1.77 -3.66
C ASP A 41 -14.12 -1.19 -2.27
N ILE A 42 -15.36 -0.76 -2.07
CA ILE A 42 -15.82 -0.14 -0.83
C ILE A 42 -15.95 -1.23 0.24
N LYS A 43 -15.49 -0.89 1.44
CA LYS A 43 -15.41 -1.77 2.61
C LYS A 43 -16.66 -2.62 2.81
N ASP A 44 -17.84 -2.02 2.73
CA ASP A 44 -19.11 -2.66 3.08
C ASP A 44 -19.52 -3.79 2.13
N ARG A 45 -19.18 -3.69 0.84
CA ARG A 45 -19.42 -4.76 -0.14
C ARG A 45 -18.51 -5.96 0.10
N ILE A 46 -17.27 -5.70 0.51
CA ILE A 46 -16.32 -6.76 0.85
C ILE A 46 -16.76 -7.48 2.12
N TYR A 47 -17.16 -6.75 3.16
CA TYR A 47 -17.63 -7.37 4.39
C TYR A 47 -18.93 -8.16 4.21
N SER A 48 -19.85 -7.70 3.34
CA SER A 48 -21.08 -8.44 3.04
C SER A 48 -20.82 -9.73 2.26
N MET A 49 -19.87 -9.72 1.32
CA MET A 49 -19.52 -10.91 0.53
C MET A 49 -18.78 -11.98 1.35
N PHE A 50 -18.05 -11.59 2.40
CA PHE A 50 -17.30 -12.50 3.26
C PHE A 50 -17.88 -12.63 4.68
N GLY A 51 -19.16 -12.28 4.86
CA GLY A 51 -19.88 -12.50 6.13
C GLY A 51 -19.22 -11.87 7.37
N GLY A 52 -18.52 -10.74 7.21
CA GLY A 52 -17.82 -10.09 8.33
C GLY A 52 -16.32 -10.43 8.45
N HIS A 53 -15.82 -11.43 7.71
CA HIS A 53 -14.46 -11.95 7.91
C HIS A 53 -13.36 -11.18 7.15
N PRO A 54 -12.12 -11.16 7.68
CA PRO A 54 -10.96 -10.61 6.97
C PRO A 54 -10.70 -11.37 5.66
N VAL A 55 -10.62 -10.64 4.55
CA VAL A 55 -10.34 -11.22 3.23
C VAL A 55 -8.87 -11.55 3.07
N THR A 56 -8.57 -12.80 2.71
CA THR A 56 -7.23 -13.27 2.34
C THR A 56 -6.86 -12.82 0.93
N LEU A 57 -5.58 -12.61 0.65
CA LEU A 57 -5.10 -12.26 -0.70
C LEU A 57 -5.62 -13.19 -1.81
N SER A 58 -5.70 -14.50 -1.56
CA SER A 58 -6.22 -15.48 -2.52
C SER A 58 -7.66 -15.17 -2.93
N ALA A 59 -8.53 -14.92 -1.95
CA ALA A 59 -9.92 -14.53 -2.17
C ALA A 59 -10.08 -13.17 -2.90
N THR A 60 -9.08 -12.28 -2.80
CA THR A 60 -9.07 -11.02 -3.55
C THR A 60 -8.73 -11.19 -5.04
N GLY A 61 -8.02 -12.26 -5.41
CA GLY A 61 -7.65 -12.55 -6.80
C GLY A 61 -8.83 -13.01 -7.66
N GLU A 62 -9.72 -13.84 -7.09
CA GLU A 62 -10.87 -14.40 -7.81
C GLU A 62 -11.98 -13.37 -8.01
N HIS A 63 -12.25 -12.53 -7.00
CA HIS A 63 -13.34 -11.55 -7.04
C HIS A 63 -12.90 -10.13 -7.37
N LYS A 64 -11.58 -9.87 -7.52
CA LYS A 64 -10.97 -8.54 -7.71
C LYS A 64 -11.36 -7.52 -6.63
N LEU A 65 -11.71 -7.99 -5.44
CA LEU A 65 -12.16 -7.16 -4.32
C LEU A 65 -10.96 -6.71 -3.50
N MET A 66 -10.42 -5.53 -3.80
CA MET A 66 -9.23 -5.02 -3.11
C MET A 66 -9.49 -3.77 -2.27
N GLN A 67 -8.77 -3.68 -1.16
CA GLN A 67 -8.76 -2.54 -0.23
C GLN A 67 -7.31 -2.07 -0.08
N CYS A 68 -7.11 -0.99 0.68
CA CYS A 68 -5.80 -0.40 0.87
C CYS A 68 -4.71 -1.40 1.28
N ARG A 69 -5.00 -2.28 2.24
CA ARG A 69 -4.06 -3.33 2.69
C ARG A 69 -3.69 -4.35 1.61
N HIS A 70 -4.62 -4.67 0.70
CA HIS A 70 -4.37 -5.66 -0.35
C HIS A 70 -3.47 -5.06 -1.43
N HIS A 71 -3.72 -3.80 -1.85
CA HIS A 71 -2.84 -3.11 -2.78
C HIS A 71 -1.44 -2.92 -2.21
N ALA A 72 -1.34 -2.48 -0.95
CA ALA A 72 -0.04 -2.29 -0.30
C ALA A 72 0.75 -3.60 -0.22
N LEU A 73 0.09 -4.71 0.06
CA LEU A 73 0.73 -6.03 0.13
C LEU A 73 1.13 -6.55 -1.25
N VAL A 74 0.26 -6.46 -2.26
CA VAL A 74 0.60 -6.84 -3.64
C VAL A 74 1.77 -5.98 -4.16
N ALA A 75 1.74 -4.67 -3.90
CA ALA A 75 2.83 -3.79 -4.28
C ALA A 75 4.14 -4.15 -3.57
N GLN A 76 4.10 -4.45 -2.27
CA GLN A 76 5.29 -4.90 -1.53
C GLN A 76 5.89 -6.14 -2.20
N THR A 77 5.10 -7.18 -2.44
CA THR A 77 5.57 -8.42 -3.05
C THR A 77 6.18 -8.19 -4.44
N LEU A 78 5.57 -7.33 -5.25
CA LEU A 78 6.10 -7.00 -6.58
C LEU A 78 7.42 -6.23 -6.48
N LEU A 79 7.50 -5.21 -5.63
CA LEU A 79 8.71 -4.40 -5.42
C LEU A 79 9.87 -5.24 -4.90
N GLU A 80 9.62 -6.08 -3.88
CA GLU A 80 10.63 -7.00 -3.33
C GLU A 80 11.08 -8.03 -4.38
N GLY A 81 10.16 -8.46 -5.27
CA GLY A 81 10.50 -9.30 -6.43
C GLY A 81 11.42 -8.63 -7.44
N PHE A 82 11.48 -7.30 -7.49
CA PHE A 82 12.45 -6.52 -8.26
C PHE A 82 13.73 -6.20 -7.46
N GLY A 83 13.82 -6.64 -6.20
CA GLY A 83 14.93 -6.31 -5.30
C GLY A 83 14.83 -4.94 -4.65
N ILE A 84 13.68 -4.26 -4.77
CA ILE A 84 13.44 -2.94 -4.19
C ILE A 84 12.88 -3.12 -2.79
N GLU A 85 13.57 -2.59 -1.78
CA GLU A 85 13.13 -2.71 -0.39
C GLU A 85 11.80 -1.96 -0.19
N SER A 86 10.78 -2.68 0.25
CA SER A 86 9.44 -2.13 0.51
C SER A 86 8.93 -2.63 1.86
N ARG A 87 8.33 -1.74 2.64
CA ARG A 87 7.79 -2.05 3.98
C ARG A 87 6.35 -1.60 4.05
N LEU A 88 5.47 -2.44 4.58
CA LEU A 88 4.11 -2.02 4.85
C LEU A 88 4.07 -0.95 5.94
N VAL A 89 3.20 0.03 5.73
CA VAL A 89 2.95 1.14 6.65
C VAL A 89 1.48 1.13 7.01
N LYS A 90 1.19 1.07 8.30
CA LYS A 90 -0.13 1.38 8.84
C LYS A 90 -0.21 2.86 9.12
N ASN A 91 -1.18 3.52 8.50
CA ASN A 91 -1.38 4.94 8.68
C ASN A 91 -2.87 5.26 8.78
N ASN A 92 -3.17 6.51 9.14
CA ASN A 92 -4.40 7.12 8.73
C ASN A 92 -4.13 8.07 7.55
N VAL A 93 -5.11 8.25 6.68
CA VAL A 93 -5.02 9.18 5.55
C VAL A 93 -6.23 10.11 5.52
N THR A 94 -6.00 11.35 5.09
CA THR A 94 -7.07 12.25 4.65
C THR A 94 -6.66 12.97 3.37
N PHE A 95 -7.67 13.46 2.66
CA PHE A 95 -7.52 14.35 1.53
C PHE A 95 -8.11 15.74 1.78
N ASP A 96 -8.65 15.95 2.99
CA ASP A 96 -9.32 17.17 3.40
C ASP A 96 -8.30 18.22 3.88
N GLN A 97 -8.49 19.47 3.43
CA GLN A 97 -7.65 20.64 3.70
C GLN A 97 -8.03 21.37 5.00
N THR A 98 -9.02 20.88 5.76
CA THR A 98 -9.47 21.52 7.00
C THR A 98 -8.44 21.41 8.13
N LYS A 99 -8.53 22.30 9.12
CA LYS A 99 -7.65 22.32 10.31
C LYS A 99 -7.76 21.05 11.17
N THR A 100 -8.88 20.33 11.07
CA THR A 100 -9.17 19.07 11.79
C THR A 100 -9.47 17.97 10.78
N PRO A 101 -8.44 17.31 10.22
CA PRO A 101 -8.64 16.30 9.19
C PRO A 101 -9.38 15.07 9.72
N ASN A 102 -10.45 14.65 9.04
CA ASN A 102 -11.10 13.37 9.32
C ASN A 102 -10.27 12.20 8.76
N LEU A 103 -9.32 11.76 9.58
CA LEU A 103 -8.34 10.73 9.26
C LEU A 103 -8.99 9.34 9.24
N ARG A 104 -8.87 8.62 8.12
CA ARG A 104 -9.39 7.25 7.96
C ARG A 104 -8.27 6.22 7.98
N PRO A 105 -8.48 5.03 8.58
CA PRO A 105 -7.51 3.94 8.54
C PRO A 105 -7.10 3.59 7.10
N HIS A 106 -5.79 3.45 6.89
CA HIS A 106 -5.21 3.22 5.58
C HIS A 106 -3.96 2.35 5.66
N ALA A 107 -3.56 1.79 4.53
CA ALA A 107 -2.32 1.05 4.37
C ALA A 107 -1.60 1.55 3.12
N SER A 108 -0.30 1.79 3.26
CA SER A 108 0.60 2.18 2.18
C SER A 108 1.92 1.45 2.33
N ASN A 109 2.91 1.78 1.49
CA ASN A 109 4.27 1.28 1.64
C ASN A 109 5.25 2.40 1.91
N SER A 110 6.36 2.07 2.58
CA SER A 110 7.58 2.84 2.51
C SER A 110 8.56 2.08 1.62
N VAL A 111 9.08 2.73 0.59
CA VAL A 111 9.93 2.12 -0.44
C VAL A 111 11.28 2.81 -0.42
N ARG A 112 12.36 2.03 -0.43
CA ARG A 112 13.72 2.55 -0.53
C ARG A 112 14.12 2.63 -2.00
N ILE A 113 14.47 3.84 -2.44
CA ILE A 113 14.98 4.10 -3.79
C ILE A 113 16.34 4.80 -3.60
N GLY A 114 17.41 4.17 -4.05
CA GLY A 114 18.78 4.52 -3.72
C GLY A 114 18.99 4.54 -2.20
N LYS A 115 19.38 5.71 -1.68
CA LYS A 115 19.62 5.94 -0.24
C LYS A 115 18.45 6.61 0.48
N LYS A 116 17.32 6.80 -0.20
CA LYS A 116 16.20 7.60 0.29
C LYS A 116 14.96 6.74 0.46
N TRP A 117 14.12 7.16 1.39
CA TRP A 117 12.83 6.53 1.63
C TRP A 117 11.70 7.36 1.05
N TYR A 118 10.70 6.67 0.51
CA TYR A 118 9.53 7.26 -0.10
C TYR A 118 8.28 6.65 0.50
N LEU A 119 7.28 7.47 0.77
CA LEU A 119 5.92 7.02 0.98
C LEU A 119 5.29 6.74 -0.39
N PHE A 120 4.86 5.49 -0.56
CA PHE A 120 4.28 4.97 -1.79
C PHE A 120 2.85 4.50 -1.52
N ASP A 121 1.89 5.01 -2.28
CA ASP A 121 0.47 4.63 -2.16
C ASP A 121 -0.09 4.20 -3.52
N ALA A 122 -0.24 2.88 -3.69
CA ALA A 122 -0.80 2.24 -4.88
C ALA A 122 -2.34 2.28 -4.95
N THR A 123 -3.01 2.83 -3.93
CA THR A 123 -4.48 2.83 -3.83
C THR A 123 -5.07 4.17 -4.22
N ALA A 124 -4.36 5.24 -3.87
CA ALA A 124 -4.78 6.60 -4.12
C ALA A 124 -3.72 7.29 -4.98
N PRO A 125 -3.80 7.25 -6.31
CA PRO A 125 -2.90 8.03 -7.15
C PRO A 125 -3.09 9.53 -6.89
N GLU A 126 -2.09 10.32 -7.25
CA GLU A 126 -2.19 11.77 -7.37
C GLU A 126 -2.93 12.11 -8.66
N ILE A 127 -4.00 12.91 -8.58
CA ILE A 127 -4.70 13.40 -9.76
C ILE A 127 -4.09 14.74 -10.15
N ARG A 128 -3.52 14.84 -11.34
CA ARG A 128 -2.98 16.10 -11.87
C ARG A 128 -4.09 16.97 -12.48
N PRO A 129 -3.83 18.26 -12.77
CA PRO A 129 -4.81 19.15 -13.39
C PRO A 129 -5.37 18.67 -14.73
N ASP A 130 -4.63 17.81 -15.44
CA ASP A 130 -5.06 17.15 -16.69
C ASP A 130 -6.05 15.98 -16.46
N GLY A 131 -6.43 15.71 -15.20
CA GLY A 131 -7.32 14.62 -14.82
C GLY A 131 -6.66 13.24 -14.82
N LYS A 132 -5.38 13.12 -15.18
CA LYS A 132 -4.68 11.83 -15.21
C LYS A 132 -4.20 11.43 -13.82
N ALA A 133 -4.29 10.13 -13.55
CA ALA A 133 -3.80 9.51 -12.33
C ALA A 133 -2.29 9.21 -12.45
N TYR A 134 -1.52 9.70 -11.48
CA TYR A 134 -0.09 9.45 -11.34
C TYR A 134 0.20 8.76 -10.03
N VAL A 135 1.24 7.94 -9.98
CA VAL A 135 1.61 7.25 -8.74
C VAL A 135 1.91 8.26 -7.65
N PHE A 136 1.36 7.99 -6.46
CA PHE A 136 1.72 8.75 -5.28
C PHE A 136 3.01 8.19 -4.70
N LEU A 137 4.13 8.89 -4.96
CA LEU A 137 5.46 8.56 -4.48
C LEU A 137 6.14 9.85 -4.00
N LYS A 138 6.31 10.01 -2.68
CA LYS A 138 6.85 11.23 -2.08
C LYS A 138 7.93 10.88 -1.07
N GLU A 139 9.07 11.58 -1.15
CA GLU A 139 10.19 11.39 -0.22
C GLU A 139 9.74 11.66 1.22
N VAL A 140 10.18 10.81 2.15
CA VAL A 140 9.97 10.98 3.59
C VAL A 140 11.31 10.87 4.33
N PRO A 141 11.53 11.61 5.43
CA PRO A 141 12.75 11.49 6.20
C PRO A 141 12.91 10.06 6.76
N GLU A 142 14.12 9.51 6.72
CA GLU A 142 14.42 8.17 7.27
C GLU A 142 14.06 8.06 8.76
N THR A 143 14.36 9.11 9.52
CA THR A 143 14.02 9.23 10.95
C THR A 143 12.51 9.23 11.21
N ALA A 144 11.69 9.38 10.17
CA ALA A 144 10.24 9.30 10.23
C ALA A 144 9.68 7.87 10.06
N ILE A 145 10.54 6.87 9.88
CA ILE A 145 10.14 5.46 9.77
C ILE A 145 10.51 4.73 11.07
N ASN A 146 10.39 5.39 12.22
CA ASN A 146 10.39 4.66 13.49
C ASN A 146 9.04 3.93 13.61
N LEU A 147 9.08 2.63 13.36
CA LEU A 147 7.93 1.73 13.21
C LEU A 147 7.08 1.56 14.47
N ASN A 148 7.54 2.12 15.60
CA ASN A 148 6.89 2.07 16.89
C ASN A 148 6.34 3.44 17.35
N ALA A 149 6.59 4.51 16.59
CA ALA A 149 6.20 5.86 16.98
C ALA A 149 4.91 6.32 16.27
N ASN A 150 3.93 6.75 17.06
CA ASN A 150 2.67 7.39 16.61
C ASN A 150 2.85 8.86 16.23
N THR A 151 4.06 9.29 15.91
CA THR A 151 4.45 10.71 15.97
C THR A 151 4.52 11.37 14.61
N TYR A 152 4.50 10.61 13.51
CA TYR A 152 4.78 11.18 12.19
C TYR A 152 3.50 11.59 11.48
N ASN A 153 3.47 12.86 11.09
CA ASN A 153 2.43 13.46 10.27
C ASN A 153 3.07 14.05 9.01
N TRP A 154 2.91 13.36 7.88
CA TRP A 154 3.39 13.84 6.60
C TRP A 154 2.28 14.57 5.86
N ARG A 155 2.57 15.79 5.39
CA ARG A 155 1.65 16.61 4.62
C ARG A 155 2.24 16.85 3.23
N PHE A 156 1.51 16.45 2.20
CA PHE A 156 1.94 16.61 0.82
C PHE A 156 0.93 17.45 0.06
N ARG A 157 1.40 18.52 -0.57
CA ARG A 157 0.59 19.30 -1.51
C ARG A 157 0.60 18.59 -2.86
N GLU A 158 -0.58 18.26 -3.36
CA GLU A 158 -0.79 17.65 -4.67
C GLU A 158 -0.89 18.72 -5.77
N ALA A 159 -0.64 18.31 -7.01
CA ALA A 159 -0.71 19.17 -8.20
C ALA A 159 -2.10 19.79 -8.44
N ASN A 160 -3.17 19.11 -8.02
CA ASN A 160 -4.55 19.63 -8.05
C ASN A 160 -4.87 20.63 -6.92
N GLY A 161 -3.88 20.98 -6.08
CA GLY A 161 -4.04 21.89 -4.96
C GLY A 161 -4.50 21.23 -3.65
N ARG A 162 -4.93 19.97 -3.64
CA ARG A 162 -5.29 19.22 -2.42
C ARG A 162 -4.08 19.01 -1.52
N THR A 163 -4.31 18.92 -0.22
CA THR A 163 -3.29 18.48 0.74
C THR A 163 -3.66 17.08 1.19
N ARG A 164 -2.76 16.13 0.95
CA ARG A 164 -2.89 14.78 1.49
C ARG A 164 -2.08 14.67 2.78
N VAL A 165 -2.72 14.16 3.82
CA VAL A 165 -2.07 13.98 5.13
C VAL A 165 -2.02 12.50 5.46
N TYR A 166 -0.84 12.02 5.82
CA TYR A 166 -0.62 10.68 6.35
C TYR A 166 -0.15 10.78 7.79
N GLN A 167 -0.82 10.08 8.69
CA GLN A 167 -0.40 9.95 10.08
C GLN A 167 0.02 8.51 10.36
N SER A 168 1.23 8.29 10.86
CA SER A 168 1.68 6.95 11.26
C SER A 168 0.83 6.38 12.40
N ARG A 169 0.67 5.05 12.44
CA ARG A 169 -0.01 4.34 13.53
C ARG A 169 0.95 3.35 14.20
N SER A 170 0.67 2.98 15.45
CA SER A 170 1.50 2.06 16.21
C SER A 170 1.41 0.65 15.64
N ASN A 171 2.47 -0.13 15.83
CA ASN A 171 2.61 -1.48 15.28
C ASN A 171 2.49 -1.48 13.75
N MET A 172 3.39 -0.74 13.08
CA MET A 172 3.38 -0.49 11.61
C MET A 172 3.38 -1.75 10.75
N TYR A 173 3.72 -2.92 11.30
CA TYR A 173 3.66 -4.19 10.58
C TYR A 173 2.25 -4.78 10.54
N TYR A 174 1.76 -5.08 9.34
CA TYR A 174 0.80 -6.17 9.19
C TYR A 174 1.56 -7.48 9.43
N ARG A 175 1.31 -8.15 10.56
CA ARG A 175 1.77 -9.53 10.71
C ARG A 175 0.92 -10.39 9.79
N ILE A 176 1.54 -11.04 8.81
CA ILE A 176 0.91 -12.14 8.09
C ILE A 176 0.89 -13.31 9.09
N GLY A 177 -0.19 -13.39 9.87
CA GLY A 177 -0.39 -14.43 10.88
C GLY A 177 -1.11 -13.91 12.11
N ASP A 178 -2.45 -13.98 12.08
CA ASP A 178 -3.31 -14.28 13.24
C ASP A 178 -4.58 -15.04 12.75
N ASN A 179 -4.41 -15.91 11.74
CA ASN A 179 -5.45 -16.85 11.28
C ASN A 179 -5.24 -18.27 11.82
N THR A 180 -4.49 -18.45 12.92
CA THR A 180 -4.20 -19.77 13.50
C THR A 180 -4.58 -19.91 14.97
N SER A 181 -5.55 -19.14 15.48
CA SER A 181 -6.11 -19.37 16.82
C SER A 181 -7.64 -19.48 16.87
N HIS A 182 -8.28 -19.94 15.79
CA HIS A 182 -9.64 -20.49 15.86
C HIS A 182 -9.66 -21.94 15.35
N SER A 183 -8.73 -22.75 15.88
CA SER A 183 -8.86 -24.20 15.89
C SER A 183 -9.52 -24.60 17.21
N THR A 184 -10.69 -25.25 17.10
CA THR A 184 -11.26 -26.18 18.09
C THR A 184 -11.66 -25.63 19.47
N ARG A 185 -12.88 -25.06 19.58
CA ARG A 185 -13.77 -25.43 20.71
C ARG A 185 -14.73 -26.52 20.22
N ILE A 186 -14.25 -27.75 20.25
CA ILE A 186 -15.12 -28.94 20.21
C ILE A 186 -15.28 -29.42 21.65
N ASN A 187 -16.54 -29.49 22.08
CA ASN A 187 -17.13 -30.27 23.19
C ASN A 187 -16.45 -30.25 24.56
N GLN A 188 -17.11 -29.60 25.52
CA GLN A 188 -17.47 -30.26 26.78
C GLN A 188 -18.87 -29.78 27.23
N SER A 189 -19.90 -30.57 26.93
CA SER A 189 -21.14 -30.56 27.71
C SER A 189 -20.83 -31.25 29.04
N PRO A 190 -21.11 -30.66 30.21
CA PRO A 190 -21.02 -31.38 31.46
C PRO A 190 -22.24 -32.31 31.57
N SER A 191 -21.99 -33.61 31.51
CA SER A 191 -22.92 -34.61 32.02
C SER A 191 -22.97 -34.53 33.54
N ARG A 192 -24.11 -34.09 34.09
CA ARG A 192 -24.73 -34.64 35.30
C ARG A 192 -26.23 -34.45 35.22
#